data_AF-X1MNX2-F1
#
_entry.id   AF-X1MNX2-F1
#
_cell.length_a   1.000
_cell.length_b   1.000
_cell.length_c   1.000
_cell.angle_alpha   90.00
_cell.angle_beta   90.00
_cell.angle_gamma   90.00
#
_symmetry.space_group_name_H-M   'P 1'
#
loop_
_entity.id
_entity.type
_entity.pdbx_description
1 polymer ?
#
loop_
_entity_poly.entity_id
_entity_poly.type
_entity_poly.pdbx_seq_one_letter_code
_entity_poly.pdbx_strand_id
1 'polypeptide(L)'
;MFSGNASIGEAFSRDLVFLLAETWGLGEGDLVLDPFVGCGTTPLACKQLGVDSVGHDVHPIMLFASRVKLRDYDVEELRAAVRVLMKSKFEKLEFEVPGFVARVFPKFLLEDIAFFKREILEVENEKVREFLLLGLMNAAMRCSWAHKDGAAIRVV
;
A
#
# COMPACT_ATOMS: atom_id res chain seq x y z
N MET A 1 5.48 17.12 16.14
CA MET A 1 4.07 16.73 16.16
C MET A 1 3.89 15.59 15.17
N PHE A 2 4.14 14.35 15.60
CA PHE A 2 4.06 13.19 14.71
C PHE A 2 2.60 12.74 14.66
N SER A 3 1.88 13.19 13.63
CA SER A 3 0.61 12.58 13.27
C SER A 3 0.90 11.18 12.76
N GLY A 4 0.59 10.17 13.57
CA GLY A 4 0.63 8.77 13.17
C GLY A 4 -0.35 8.55 12.04
N ASN A 5 0.14 8.59 10.81
CA ASN A 5 -0.63 8.16 9.65
C ASN A 5 -0.72 6.65 9.71
N ALA A 6 -1.93 6.11 9.65
CA ALA A 6 -2.17 4.68 9.49
C ALA A 6 -1.67 4.24 8.11
N SER A 7 -0.35 4.10 7.95
CA SER A 7 0.30 3.56 6.75
C SER A 7 0.38 2.04 6.83
N ILE A 8 0.40 1.41 5.66
CA ILE A 8 0.65 -0.03 5.51
C ILE A 8 2.10 -0.30 5.91
N GLY A 9 2.30 -0.73 7.16
CA GLY A 9 3.61 -1.01 7.76
C GLY A 9 4.39 0.19 8.32
N GLU A 10 5.37 -0.09 9.18
CA GLU A 10 6.46 0.83 9.51
C GLU A 10 7.52 0.70 8.42
N ALA A 11 7.94 1.82 7.87
CA ALA A 11 8.98 1.90 6.85
C ALA A 11 10.09 2.79 7.39
N PHE A 12 11.34 2.38 7.23
CA PHE A 12 12.47 3.29 7.43
C PHE A 12 12.55 4.30 6.28
N SER A 13 13.33 5.36 6.47
CA SER A 13 13.51 6.41 5.47
C SER A 13 14.21 5.87 4.22
N ARG A 14 13.71 6.27 3.05
CA ARG A 14 14.41 6.08 1.77
C ARG A 14 15.84 6.64 1.81
N ASP A 15 16.03 7.76 2.50
CA ASP A 15 17.32 8.45 2.52
C ASP A 15 18.40 7.63 3.25
N LEU A 16 18.01 6.72 4.14
CA LEU A 16 18.93 5.74 4.74
C LEU A 16 19.50 4.80 3.67
N VAL A 17 18.66 4.32 2.73
CA VAL A 17 19.11 3.44 1.65
C VAL A 17 20.05 4.18 0.71
N PHE A 18 19.75 5.44 0.41
CA PHE A 18 20.61 6.28 -0.42
C PHE A 18 21.97 6.49 0.22
N LEU A 19 22.01 6.79 1.52
CA LEU A 19 23.26 6.92 2.27
C LEU A 19 24.07 5.63 2.25
N LEU A 20 23.43 4.47 2.46
CA LEU A 20 24.11 3.17 2.42
C LEU A 20 24.66 2.84 1.03
N ALA A 21 23.86 3.12 -0.02
CA ALA A 21 24.30 2.92 -1.40
C ALA A 21 25.51 3.79 -1.74
N GLU A 22 25.52 5.06 -1.34
CA GLU A 22 26.67 5.96 -1.49
C GLU A 22 27.89 5.46 -0.68
N THR A 23 27.67 5.10 0.59
CA THR A 23 28.74 4.65 1.50
C THR A 23 29.42 3.38 0.99
N TRP A 24 28.67 2.49 0.36
CA TRP A 24 29.20 1.23 -0.20
C TRP A 24 29.55 1.31 -1.68
N GLY A 25 29.34 2.47 -2.32
CA GLY A 25 29.63 2.66 -3.75
C GLY A 25 28.79 1.77 -4.66
N LEU A 26 27.53 1.49 -4.30
CA LEU A 26 26.64 0.64 -5.08
C LEU A 26 26.27 1.31 -6.41
N GLY A 27 26.25 0.52 -7.49
CA GLY A 27 25.90 0.99 -8.82
C GLY A 27 25.28 -0.09 -9.72
N GLU A 28 25.29 0.20 -11.01
CA GLU A 28 24.83 -0.75 -12.03
C GLU A 28 25.64 -2.05 -11.96
N GLY A 29 24.94 -3.19 -11.92
CA GLY A 29 25.54 -4.52 -11.79
C GLY A 29 25.65 -5.04 -10.35
N ASP A 30 25.45 -4.19 -9.34
CA ASP A 30 25.31 -4.63 -7.95
C ASP A 30 23.90 -5.14 -7.65
N LEU A 31 23.80 -6.05 -6.68
CA LEU A 31 22.55 -6.65 -6.24
C LEU A 31 22.36 -6.47 -4.73
N VAL A 32 21.28 -5.80 -4.34
CA VAL A 32 20.89 -5.61 -2.93
C VAL A 32 19.86 -6.65 -2.51
N LEU A 33 20.11 -7.35 -1.40
CA LEU A 33 19.14 -8.26 -0.77
C LEU A 33 18.51 -7.60 0.46
N ASP A 34 17.19 -7.51 0.47
CA ASP A 34 16.39 -7.16 1.66
C ASP A 34 15.58 -8.37 2.13
N PRO A 35 16.01 -9.09 3.19
CA PRO A 35 15.30 -10.27 3.68
C PRO A 35 14.03 -9.95 4.47
N PHE A 36 13.73 -8.66 4.71
CA PHE A 36 12.55 -8.19 5.46
C PHE A 36 11.94 -6.96 4.77
N VAL A 37 11.61 -7.11 3.49
CA VAL A 37 11.33 -6.00 2.57
C VAL A 37 10.14 -5.14 2.99
N GLY A 38 9.22 -5.67 3.80
CA GLY A 38 8.06 -4.93 4.27
C GLY A 38 7.29 -4.32 3.12
N CYS A 39 6.95 -3.04 3.23
CA CYS A 39 6.22 -2.33 2.18
C CYS A 39 7.10 -1.80 1.04
N GLY A 40 8.38 -2.20 0.95
CA GLY A 40 9.22 -2.02 -0.23
C GLY A 40 10.15 -0.80 -0.25
N THR A 41 10.58 -0.25 0.90
CA THR A 41 11.49 0.92 0.91
C THR A 41 12.81 0.63 0.19
N THR A 42 13.51 -0.46 0.54
CA THR A 42 14.79 -0.83 -0.08
C THR A 42 14.69 -0.97 -1.58
N PRO A 43 13.85 -1.87 -2.13
CA PRO A 43 13.83 -2.08 -3.57
C PRO A 43 13.34 -0.85 -4.35
N LEU A 44 12.46 -0.03 -3.75
CA LEU A 44 12.01 1.20 -4.40
C LEU A 44 13.15 2.23 -4.48
N ALA A 45 13.94 2.35 -3.42
CA ALA A 45 15.12 3.21 -3.40
C ALA A 45 16.20 2.68 -4.37
N CYS A 46 16.48 1.38 -4.38
CA CYS A 46 17.41 0.75 -5.32
C CYS A 46 16.98 1.00 -6.77
N LYS A 47 15.69 0.85 -7.09
CA LYS A 47 15.14 1.16 -8.41
C LYS A 47 15.39 2.62 -8.82
N GLN A 48 15.27 3.57 -7.88
CA GLN A 48 15.56 4.99 -8.15
C GLN A 48 17.04 5.27 -8.42
N LEU A 49 17.93 4.43 -7.88
CA LEU A 49 19.38 4.53 -8.06
C LEU A 49 19.89 3.72 -9.26
N GLY A 50 19.03 2.95 -9.93
CA GLY A 50 19.45 2.03 -11.00
C GLY A 50 20.21 0.80 -10.49
N VAL A 51 20.01 0.43 -9.22
CA VAL A 51 20.63 -0.75 -8.58
C VAL A 51 19.61 -1.87 -8.52
N ASP A 52 20.03 -3.09 -8.87
CA ASP A 52 19.15 -4.26 -8.79
C ASP A 52 18.90 -4.65 -7.33
N SER A 53 17.72 -5.18 -7.05
CA SER A 53 17.38 -5.62 -5.70
C SER A 53 16.42 -6.80 -5.67
N VAL A 54 16.55 -7.62 -4.63
CA VAL A 54 15.66 -8.74 -4.31
C VAL A 54 15.15 -8.57 -2.88
N GLY A 55 13.84 -8.69 -2.71
CA GLY A 55 13.18 -8.55 -1.42
C GLY A 55 12.40 -9.80 -1.03
N HIS A 56 12.51 -10.21 0.24
CA HIS A 56 11.70 -11.26 0.83
C HIS A 56 10.94 -10.74 2.06
N ASP A 57 9.73 -11.26 2.24
CA ASP A 57 8.93 -11.05 3.45
C ASP A 57 8.02 -12.27 3.61
N VAL A 58 7.73 -12.64 4.86
CA VAL A 58 6.82 -13.76 5.15
C VAL A 58 5.36 -13.35 4.97
N HIS A 59 5.06 -12.05 5.05
CA HIS A 59 3.70 -11.53 5.06
C HIS A 59 3.24 -11.17 3.63
N PRO A 60 2.24 -11.85 3.05
CA PRO A 60 1.83 -11.65 1.66
C PRO A 60 1.38 -10.21 1.33
N ILE A 61 0.74 -9.52 2.28
CA ILE A 61 0.33 -8.12 2.12
C ILE A 61 1.54 -7.18 1.96
N MET A 62 2.66 -7.46 2.62
CA MET A 62 3.88 -6.67 2.50
C MET A 62 4.48 -6.83 1.11
N LEU A 63 4.58 -8.07 0.63
CA LEU A 63 5.01 -8.37 -0.74
C LEU A 63 4.08 -7.75 -1.79
N PHE A 64 2.76 -7.76 -1.57
CA PHE A 64 1.80 -7.07 -2.43
C PHE A 64 2.09 -5.57 -2.51
N ALA A 65 2.18 -4.89 -1.35
CA ALA A 65 2.43 -3.45 -1.30
C ALA A 65 3.77 -3.08 -1.95
N SER A 66 4.82 -3.87 -1.69
CA SER A 66 6.14 -3.71 -2.30
C SER A 66 6.06 -3.86 -3.83
N ARG A 67 5.51 -4.96 -4.33
CA ARG A 67 5.36 -5.22 -5.78
C ARG A 67 4.58 -4.11 -6.49
N VAL A 68 3.46 -3.69 -5.92
CA VAL A 68 2.63 -2.64 -6.52
C VAL A 68 3.39 -1.32 -6.63
N LYS A 69 4.20 -0.95 -5.63
CA LYS A 69 5.03 0.27 -5.68
C LYS A 69 6.18 0.19 -6.67
N LEU A 70 6.67 -1.02 -6.98
CA LEU A 70 7.81 -1.24 -7.87
C LEU A 70 7.44 -1.27 -9.36
N ARG A 71 6.16 -1.35 -9.70
CA ARG A 71 5.69 -1.38 -11.09
C ARG A 71 5.86 -0.03 -11.78
N ASP A 72 6.03 -0.07 -13.09
CA ASP A 72 5.93 1.11 -13.96
C ASP A 72 4.48 1.35 -14.36
N TYR A 73 4.07 2.61 -14.24
CA TYR A 73 2.70 3.07 -14.47
C TYR A 73 2.67 4.23 -15.46
N ASP A 74 1.63 4.25 -16.28
CA ASP A 74 1.18 5.47 -16.92
C ASP A 74 0.35 6.28 -15.90
N VAL A 75 0.85 7.46 -15.54
CA VAL A 75 0.21 8.33 -14.55
C VAL A 75 -1.16 8.83 -15.05
N GLU A 76 -1.32 9.07 -16.35
CA GLU A 76 -2.60 9.51 -16.90
C GLU A 76 -3.64 8.38 -16.93
N GLU A 77 -3.21 7.14 -17.19
CA GLU A 77 -4.07 5.96 -17.05
C GLU A 77 -4.58 5.82 -15.61
N LEU A 78 -3.69 5.93 -14.62
CA LEU A 78 -4.08 5.89 -13.20
C LEU A 78 -5.05 7.02 -12.84
N ARG A 79 -4.78 8.24 -13.30
CA ARG A 79 -5.68 9.38 -13.07
C ARG A 79 -7.05 9.16 -13.71
N ALA A 80 -7.10 8.60 -14.91
CA ALA A 80 -8.35 8.26 -15.58
C ALA A 80 -9.14 7.22 -14.80
N ALA A 81 -8.48 6.15 -14.34
CA ALA A 81 -9.12 5.10 -13.56
C ALA A 81 -9.68 5.63 -12.23
N VAL A 82 -8.93 6.49 -11.52
CA VAL A 82 -9.42 7.15 -10.31
C VAL A 82 -10.64 8.02 -10.60
N ARG A 83 -10.63 8.81 -11.70
CA ARG A 83 -11.79 9.63 -12.07
C ARG A 83 -13.03 8.80 -12.37
N VAL A 84 -12.87 7.63 -13.00
CA VAL A 84 -13.98 6.70 -13.26
C VAL A 84 -14.51 6.16 -11.95
N LEU A 85 -13.63 5.63 -11.09
CA LEU A 85 -13.99 5.08 -9.78
C LEU A 85 -14.74 6.08 -8.89
N MET A 86 -14.29 7.34 -8.86
CA MET A 86 -14.92 8.40 -8.07
C MET A 86 -16.27 8.86 -8.63
N LYS A 87 -16.59 8.54 -9.89
CA LYS A 87 -17.89 8.83 -10.51
C LYS A 87 -18.85 7.65 -10.42
N SER A 88 -18.39 6.47 -10.00
CA SER A 88 -19.25 5.30 -9.83
C SER A 88 -20.38 5.61 -8.85
N LYS A 89 -21.60 5.20 -9.22
CA LYS A 89 -22.78 5.42 -8.38
C LYS A 89 -22.74 4.43 -7.23
N PHE A 90 -22.76 4.93 -6.00
CA PHE A 90 -22.78 4.09 -4.81
C PHE A 90 -23.96 3.12 -4.83
N GLU A 91 -23.66 1.85 -4.54
CA GLU A 91 -24.62 0.79 -4.36
C GLU A 91 -24.33 0.07 -3.05
N LYS A 92 -25.36 -0.05 -2.21
CA LYS A 92 -25.24 -0.78 -0.96
C LYS A 92 -25.10 -2.26 -1.27
N LEU A 93 -24.02 -2.86 -0.77
CA LEU A 93 -23.76 -4.29 -0.88
C LEU A 93 -24.10 -5.00 0.42
N GLU A 94 -24.64 -6.21 0.31
CA GLU A 94 -24.70 -7.15 1.44
C GLU A 94 -23.35 -7.85 1.56
N PHE A 95 -22.79 -7.83 2.77
CA PHE A 95 -21.52 -8.47 3.07
C PHE A 95 -21.47 -8.91 4.53
N GLU A 96 -20.69 -9.94 4.80
CA GLU A 96 -20.35 -10.37 6.15
C GLU A 96 -18.91 -9.96 6.47
N VAL A 97 -18.71 -9.44 7.69
CA VAL A 97 -17.39 -9.13 8.21
C VAL A 97 -17.15 -9.88 9.52
N PRO A 98 -15.91 -10.34 9.76
CA PRO A 98 -15.54 -10.86 11.07
C PRO A 98 -15.83 -9.83 12.18
N GLY A 99 -16.26 -10.30 13.36
CA GLY A 99 -16.70 -9.42 14.46
C GLY A 99 -15.63 -8.41 14.93
N PHE A 100 -14.33 -8.74 14.78
CA PHE A 100 -13.26 -7.80 15.10
C PHE A 100 -13.16 -6.64 14.09
N VAL A 101 -13.47 -6.88 12.82
CA VAL A 101 -13.48 -5.84 11.77
C VAL A 101 -14.64 -4.88 12.01
N ALA A 102 -15.82 -5.41 12.34
CA ALA A 102 -17.00 -4.59 12.68
C ALA A 102 -16.78 -3.68 13.90
N ARG A 103 -15.82 -4.02 14.78
CA ARG A 103 -15.45 -3.19 15.94
C ARG A 103 -14.51 -2.05 15.57
N VAL A 104 -13.70 -2.21 14.53
CA VAL A 104 -12.65 -1.26 14.13
C VAL A 104 -13.13 -0.31 13.03
N PHE A 105 -14.14 -0.71 12.27
CA PHE A 105 -14.66 0.06 11.15
C PHE A 105 -16.13 0.41 11.37
N PRO A 106 -16.51 1.69 11.27
CA PRO A 106 -17.91 2.09 11.21
C PRO A 106 -18.65 1.36 10.09
N LYS A 107 -19.94 1.03 10.30
CA LYS A 107 -20.75 0.32 9.30
C LYS A 107 -20.79 1.01 7.94
N PHE A 108 -20.96 2.34 7.92
CA PHE A 108 -20.98 3.10 6.66
C PHE A 108 -19.65 2.98 5.90
N LEU A 109 -18.53 2.98 6.62
CA LEU A 109 -17.21 2.84 6.02
C LEU A 109 -17.00 1.43 5.45
N LEU A 110 -17.53 0.40 6.11
CA LEU A 110 -17.51 -0.96 5.55
C LEU A 110 -18.34 -1.07 4.27
N GLU A 111 -19.49 -0.37 4.20
CA GLU A 111 -20.31 -0.28 2.99
C GLU A 111 -19.54 0.42 1.85
N ASP A 112 -18.84 1.53 2.14
CA ASP A 112 -17.97 2.21 1.17
C ASP A 112 -16.80 1.32 0.70
N ILE A 113 -16.10 0.66 1.63
CA ILE A 113 -14.98 -0.22 1.31
C ILE A 113 -15.45 -1.39 0.44
N ALA A 114 -16.60 -2.01 0.78
CA ALA A 114 -17.16 -3.10 0.00
C ALA A 114 -17.51 -2.64 -1.42
N PHE A 115 -18.17 -1.49 -1.55
CA PHE A 115 -18.53 -0.89 -2.83
C PHE A 115 -17.29 -0.62 -3.69
N PHE A 116 -16.32 0.16 -3.19
CA PHE A 116 -15.12 0.47 -3.97
C PHE A 116 -14.27 -0.75 -4.27
N LYS A 117 -14.20 -1.74 -3.36
CA LYS A 117 -13.51 -2.99 -3.63
C LYS A 117 -14.13 -3.72 -4.82
N ARG A 118 -15.46 -3.79 -4.91
CA ARG A 118 -16.16 -4.39 -6.06
C ARG A 118 -15.79 -3.65 -7.34
N GLU A 119 -15.96 -2.34 -7.38
CA GLU A 119 -15.65 -1.53 -8.58
C GLU A 119 -14.19 -1.71 -9.04
N ILE A 120 -13.26 -1.78 -8.10
CA ILE A 120 -11.84 -1.98 -8.40
C ILE A 120 -11.60 -3.38 -8.96
N LEU A 121 -12.27 -4.42 -8.44
CA LEU A 121 -12.09 -5.80 -8.92
C LEU A 121 -12.54 -5.98 -10.38
N GLU A 122 -13.48 -5.16 -10.85
CA GLU A 122 -13.92 -5.14 -12.26
C GLU A 122 -12.94 -4.44 -13.22
N VAL A 123 -11.91 -3.75 -12.70
CA VAL A 123 -10.89 -3.11 -13.55
C VAL A 123 -10.06 -4.19 -14.25
N GLU A 124 -10.08 -4.21 -15.59
CA GLU A 124 -9.40 -5.24 -16.39
C GLU A 124 -7.87 -5.21 -16.22
N ASN A 125 -7.26 -4.03 -16.33
CA ASN A 125 -5.81 -3.86 -16.21
C ASN A 125 -5.36 -4.17 -14.78
N GLU A 126 -4.65 -5.29 -14.60
CA GLU A 126 -4.17 -5.75 -13.30
C GLU A 126 -3.29 -4.72 -12.59
N LYS A 127 -2.43 -4.00 -13.31
CA LYS A 127 -1.55 -3.00 -12.69
C LYS A 127 -2.38 -1.90 -12.05
N VAL A 128 -3.34 -1.37 -12.80
CA VAL A 128 -4.26 -0.32 -12.34
C VAL A 128 -5.13 -0.84 -11.20
N ARG A 129 -5.71 -2.04 -11.35
CA ARG A 129 -6.53 -2.70 -10.31
C ARG A 129 -5.77 -2.84 -8.99
N GLU A 130 -4.57 -3.39 -9.01
CA GLU A 130 -3.77 -3.58 -7.79
C GLU A 130 -3.31 -2.24 -7.18
N PHE A 131 -2.99 -1.24 -8.01
CA PHE A 131 -2.70 0.11 -7.54
C PHE A 131 -3.90 0.74 -6.80
N LEU A 132 -5.09 0.63 -7.38
CA LEU A 132 -6.32 1.11 -6.75
C LEU A 132 -6.65 0.34 -5.46
N LEU A 133 -6.44 -0.99 -5.43
CA LEU A 133 -6.60 -1.80 -4.22
C LEU A 133 -5.65 -1.32 -3.11
N LEU A 134 -4.38 -1.07 -3.42
CA LEU A 134 -3.43 -0.52 -2.45
C LEU A 134 -3.87 0.86 -1.95
N GLY A 135 -4.39 1.71 -2.85
CA GLY A 135 -4.98 3.00 -2.50
C GLY A 135 -6.18 2.89 -1.57
N LEU A 136 -7.10 1.97 -1.86
CA LEU A 136 -8.27 1.69 -1.01
C LEU A 136 -7.84 1.19 0.37
N MET A 137 -6.87 0.27 0.45
CA MET A 137 -6.34 -0.20 1.73
C MET A 137 -5.78 0.94 2.58
N ASN A 138 -5.02 1.85 1.96
CA ASN A 138 -4.46 3.01 2.65
C ASN A 138 -5.55 4.01 3.08
N ALA A 139 -6.56 4.26 2.25
CA ALA A 139 -7.67 5.13 2.60
C ALA A 139 -8.54 4.55 3.73
N ALA A 140 -8.87 3.26 3.64
CA ALA A 140 -9.66 2.53 4.63
C ALA A 140 -9.03 2.61 6.02
N MET A 141 -7.72 2.36 6.12
CA MET A 141 -7.01 2.43 7.40
C MET A 141 -7.04 3.83 8.02
N ARG A 142 -6.97 4.90 7.22
CA ARG A 142 -7.03 6.29 7.69
C ARG A 142 -8.42 6.70 8.20
N CYS A 143 -9.46 6.04 7.72
CA CYS A 143 -10.84 6.28 8.14
C CYS A 143 -11.33 5.32 9.23
N SER A 144 -10.52 4.32 9.60
CA SER A 144 -10.83 3.36 10.65
C SER A 144 -10.65 3.96 12.05
N TRP A 145 -11.26 3.32 13.05
CA TRP A 145 -11.02 3.59 14.46
C TRP A 145 -9.74 2.95 14.99
N ALA A 146 -9.01 2.19 14.16
CA ALA A 146 -7.69 1.68 14.51
C ALA A 146 -6.67 2.82 14.40
N HIS A 147 -6.30 3.37 15.55
CA HIS A 147 -5.16 4.28 15.67
C HIS A 147 -3.93 3.48 16.09
N LYS A 148 -2.81 3.68 15.38
CA LYS A 148 -1.52 3.12 15.81
C LYS A 148 -0.95 3.99 16.93
N ASP A 149 -0.60 3.37 18.05
CA ASP A 149 0.12 4.02 19.14
C ASP A 149 1.37 3.19 19.49
N GLY A 150 2.49 3.54 18.86
CA GLY A 150 3.71 2.73 18.90
C GLY A 150 3.47 1.31 18.38
N ALA A 151 3.90 0.30 19.13
CA ALA A 151 3.78 -1.10 18.77
C ALA A 151 2.36 -1.70 18.92
N ALA A 152 1.39 -0.92 19.43
CA ALA A 152 0.03 -1.40 19.69
C ALA A 152 -1.02 -0.69 18.81
N ILE A 153 -2.05 -1.44 18.41
CA ILE A 153 -3.25 -0.90 17.77
C ILE A 153 -4.25 -0.56 18.88
N ARG A 154 -4.61 0.71 19.03
CA ARG A 154 -5.73 1.13 19.87
C ARG A 154 -6.98 1.30 19.00
N VAL A 155 -8.11 0.84 19.52
CA VAL A 155 -9.42 1.15 18.95
C VAL A 155 -9.97 2.33 19.75
N VAL A 156 -10.28 3.44 19.07
CA VAL A 156 -10.76 4.69 19.69
C VAL A 156 -12.19 4.98 19.27
#